data_AF-A0A6A4HQ21-F1
#
_entry.id   AF-A0A6A4HQ21-F1
#
_cell.length_a   1.000
_cell.length_b   1.000
_cell.length_c   1.000
_cell.angle_alpha   90.00
_cell.angle_beta   90.00
_cell.angle_gamma   90.00
#
_symmetry.space_group_name_H-M   'P 1'
#
loop_
_entity.id
_entity.type
_entity.pdbx_description
1 polymer ?
#
loop_
_entity_poly.entity_id
_entity_poly.type
_entity_poly.pdbx_seq_one_letter_code
_entity_poly.pdbx_strand_id
1 'polypeptide(L)'
;TGNMSGHAKKCWGEEAVNAVKDLTLDKARSAIKTFGKKSQTRLTAALKTFKGWAKTFSTHPPEKEMTCVVTARWVAESARPFRIVCD
;
A
#
# COMPACT_ATOMS: atom_id res chain seq x y z
N THR A 1 -18.88 8.20 -1.47
CA THR A 1 -18.62 7.60 -0.15
C THR A 1 -17.68 8.49 0.66
N GLY A 2 -18.20 9.23 1.64
CA GLY A 2 -17.42 10.19 2.44
C GLY A 2 -16.23 9.58 3.19
N ASN A 3 -16.31 8.27 3.53
CA ASN A 3 -15.21 7.55 4.18
C ASN A 3 -13.95 7.45 3.31
N MET A 4 -14.08 7.22 2.01
CA MET A 4 -12.92 7.12 1.11
C MET A 4 -12.24 8.48 0.93
N SER A 5 -13.02 9.56 0.77
CA SER A 5 -12.46 10.91 0.70
C SER A 5 -11.78 11.32 2.00
N GLY A 6 -12.37 10.99 3.15
CA GLY A 6 -11.76 11.26 4.47
C GLY A 6 -10.45 10.50 4.67
N HIS A 7 -10.42 9.22 4.28
CA HIS A 7 -9.20 8.43 4.32
C HIS A 7 -8.13 8.98 3.38
N ALA A 8 -8.49 9.34 2.14
CA ALA A 8 -7.56 9.93 1.18
C ALA A 8 -6.93 11.22 1.71
N LYS A 9 -7.71 12.12 2.33
CA LYS A 9 -7.20 13.34 2.95
C LYS A 9 -6.24 13.06 4.11
N LYS A 10 -6.54 12.07 4.96
CA LYS A 10 -5.65 11.66 6.06
C LYS A 10 -4.35 11.05 5.56
N CYS A 11 -4.42 10.23 4.51
CA CYS A 11 -3.25 9.57 3.94
C CYS A 11 -2.38 10.53 3.14
N TRP A 12 -2.95 11.29 2.21
CA TRP A 12 -2.21 12.11 1.24
C TRP A 12 -2.09 13.58 1.66
N GLY A 13 -3.01 14.08 2.48
CA GLY A 13 -3.14 15.49 2.82
C GLY A 13 -4.33 16.11 2.09
N GLU A 14 -4.95 17.11 2.72
CA GLU A 14 -6.10 17.85 2.17
C GLU A 14 -5.76 18.49 0.81
N GLU A 15 -4.58 19.10 0.73
CA GLU A 15 -4.08 19.81 -0.45
C GLU A 15 -3.90 18.88 -1.65
N ALA A 16 -3.27 17.73 -1.44
CA ALA A 16 -3.04 16.73 -2.48
C ALA A 16 -4.37 16.18 -3.04
N VAL A 17 -5.36 15.96 -2.17
CA VAL A 17 -6.69 15.47 -2.59
C VAL A 17 -7.46 16.55 -3.34
N ASN A 18 -7.42 17.80 -2.88
CA ASN A 18 -8.10 18.91 -3.55
C ASN A 18 -7.48 19.20 -4.93
N ALA A 19 -6.17 19.06 -5.07
CA ALA A 19 -5.47 19.28 -6.34
C ALA A 19 -5.87 18.29 -7.45
N VAL A 20 -6.39 17.11 -7.10
CA VAL A 20 -6.77 16.07 -8.08
C VAL A 20 -8.26 15.79 -8.17
N LYS A 21 -9.07 16.37 -7.28
CA LYS A 21 -10.50 16.05 -7.13
C LYS A 21 -11.29 16.20 -8.43
N ASP A 22 -10.98 17.23 -9.21
CA ASP A 22 -11.72 17.62 -10.42
C ASP A 22 -10.92 17.36 -11.71
N LEU A 23 -9.86 16.56 -11.63
CA LEU A 23 -9.01 16.22 -12.77
C LEU A 23 -9.41 14.90 -13.44
N THR A 24 -9.12 14.77 -14.73
CA THR A 24 -9.15 13.49 -15.42
C THR A 24 -8.07 12.56 -14.87
N LEU A 25 -8.27 11.25 -14.98
CA LEU A 25 -7.42 10.24 -14.35
C LEU A 25 -5.93 10.40 -14.70
N ASP A 26 -5.58 10.69 -15.95
CA ASP A 26 -4.20 10.89 -16.39
C ASP A 26 -3.57 12.17 -15.82
N LYS A 27 -4.36 13.24 -15.72
CA LYS A 27 -3.93 14.50 -15.10
C LYS A 27 -3.77 14.35 -13.59
N ALA A 28 -4.69 13.65 -12.93
CA ALA A 28 -4.62 13.32 -11.51
C ALA A 28 -3.37 12.50 -11.17
N ARG A 29 -3.04 11.48 -11.98
CA ARG A 29 -1.80 10.69 -11.83
C ARG A 29 -0.55 11.55 -11.93
N SER A 30 -0.53 12.50 -12.85
CA SER A 30 0.60 13.41 -13.06
C SER A 30 0.74 14.40 -11.89
N ALA A 31 -0.38 14.96 -11.42
CA ALA A 31 -0.41 15.87 -10.29
C ALA A 31 0.00 15.17 -8.98
N ILE A 32 -0.44 13.95 -8.70
CA ILE A 32 -0.05 13.20 -7.50
C ILE A 32 1.47 12.95 -7.41
N LYS A 33 2.18 12.84 -8.55
CA LYS A 33 3.63 12.64 -8.55
C LYS A 33 4.40 13.81 -7.92
N THR A 34 3.87 15.04 -7.98
CA THR A 34 4.54 16.23 -7.44
C THR A 34 4.45 16.32 -5.92
N PHE A 35 3.42 15.74 -5.30
CA PHE A 35 3.23 15.71 -3.85
C PHE A 35 4.16 14.71 -3.12
N GLY A 36 4.98 13.97 -3.88
CA GLY A 36 5.97 13.02 -3.35
C GLY A 36 5.35 11.73 -2.81
N LYS A 37 6.11 10.63 -2.86
CA LYS A 37 5.74 9.41 -2.13
C LYS A 37 5.86 9.72 -0.64
N LYS A 38 4.75 9.70 0.11
CA LYS A 38 4.86 9.53 1.56
C LYS A 38 5.58 8.22 1.80
N SER A 39 6.80 8.32 2.32
CA SER A 39 7.56 7.16 2.69
C SER A 39 6.71 6.31 3.64
N GLN A 40 6.79 4.98 3.52
CA GLN A 40 6.20 4.06 4.49
C GLN A 40 6.97 4.11 5.83
N THR A 41 7.46 5.29 6.21
CA THR A 41 8.28 5.57 7.39
C THR A 41 7.61 5.08 8.66
N ARG A 42 6.28 5.11 8.74
CA ARG A 42 5.55 4.59 9.91
C ARG A 42 5.68 3.09 10.10
N LEU A 43 5.58 2.30 9.03
CA LEU A 43 5.74 0.85 9.12
C LEU A 43 7.21 0.48 9.37
N THR A 44 8.15 1.11 8.67
CA THR A 44 9.58 0.90 8.92
C THR A 44 9.99 1.34 10.33
N ALA A 45 9.45 2.45 10.84
CA ALA A 45 9.72 2.90 12.21
C ALA A 45 9.13 1.96 13.26
N ALA A 46 7.92 1.44 13.04
CA ALA A 46 7.32 0.43 13.91
C ALA A 46 8.11 -0.89 13.89
N LEU A 47 8.56 -1.35 12.72
CA LEU A 47 9.40 -2.56 12.64
C LEU A 47 10.73 -2.37 13.36
N LYS A 48 11.34 -1.18 13.28
CA LYS A 48 12.58 -0.85 13.99
C LYS A 48 12.50 -0.98 15.52
N THR A 49 11.30 -0.95 16.12
CA THR A 49 11.16 -1.15 17.57
C THR A 49 11.31 -2.62 17.97
N PHE A 50 11.23 -3.56 17.03
CA PHE A 50 11.43 -4.98 17.29
C PHE A 50 12.92 -5.35 17.28
N LYS A 51 13.37 -6.04 18.33
CA LYS A 51 14.76 -6.53 18.40
C LYS A 51 14.99 -7.57 17.28
N GLY A 52 16.02 -7.34 16.46
CA GLY A 52 16.36 -8.23 15.35
C GLY A 52 15.49 -8.06 14.09
N TRP A 53 14.67 -7.00 14.01
CA TRP A 53 13.72 -6.79 12.91
C TRP A 53 14.34 -6.91 11.51
N ALA A 54 15.55 -6.38 11.31
CA ALA A 54 16.24 -6.40 10.02
C ALA A 54 16.58 -7.82 9.54
N LYS A 55 16.62 -8.79 10.45
CA LYS A 55 16.84 -10.22 10.15
C LYS A 55 15.53 -10.99 10.02
N THR A 56 14.48 -10.53 10.70
CA THR A 56 13.17 -11.23 10.75
C THR A 56 12.25 -10.83 9.61
N PHE A 57 12.32 -9.59 9.13
CA PHE A 57 11.41 -9.05 8.12
C PHE A 57 12.16 -8.69 6.83
N SER A 58 11.51 -8.94 5.68
CA SER A 58 12.02 -8.43 4.41
C SER A 58 11.96 -6.90 4.39
N THR A 59 13.08 -6.27 4.04
CA THR A 59 13.16 -4.82 3.79
C THR A 59 12.90 -4.45 2.34
N HIS A 60 12.80 -5.46 1.46
CA HIS A 60 12.60 -5.27 0.03
C HIS A 60 11.17 -5.66 -0.34
N PRO A 61 10.50 -4.88 -1.22
CA PRO A 61 9.22 -5.28 -1.77
C PRO A 61 9.35 -6.66 -2.44
N PRO A 62 8.42 -7.60 -2.18
CA PRO A 62 8.43 -8.88 -2.86
C PRO A 62 8.17 -8.69 -4.35
N GLU A 63 8.81 -9.52 -5.17
CA GLU A 63 8.54 -9.60 -6.60
C GLU A 63 7.11 -10.13 -6.86
N LYS A 64 6.62 -9.97 -8.09
CA LYS A 64 5.26 -10.38 -8.44
C LYS A 64 5.09 -11.89 -8.21
N GLU A 65 6.02 -12.72 -8.69
CA GLU A 65 5.97 -14.17 -8.50
C GLU A 65 5.98 -14.53 -7.01
N MET A 66 6.87 -13.90 -6.24
CA MET A 66 6.98 -14.10 -4.80
C MET A 66 5.65 -13.79 -4.09
N THR A 67 4.98 -12.72 -4.49
CA THR A 67 3.68 -12.32 -3.94
C THR A 67 2.60 -13.33 -4.28
N CYS A 68 2.55 -13.83 -5.52
CA CYS A 68 1.61 -14.88 -5.93
C CYS A 68 1.79 -16.15 -5.10
N VAL A 69 3.04 -16.60 -4.92
CA VAL A 69 3.36 -17.82 -4.15
C VAL A 69 2.98 -17.66 -2.68
N VAL A 70 3.37 -16.55 -2.05
CA VAL A 70 3.05 -16.28 -0.63
C VAL A 70 1.54 -16.20 -0.41
N THR A 71 0.83 -15.53 -1.31
CA THR A 71 -0.64 -15.39 -1.20
C THR A 71 -1.33 -16.75 -1.40
N ALA A 72 -0.92 -17.54 -2.38
CA ALA A 72 -1.46 -18.88 -2.62
C ALA A 72 -1.20 -19.81 -1.42
N ARG A 73 0.01 -19.76 -0.85
CA ARG A 73 0.35 -20.51 0.36
C ARG A 73 -0.52 -20.12 1.55
N TRP A 74 -0.70 -18.83 1.79
CA TRP A 74 -1.57 -18.34 2.86
C TRP A 74 -3.02 -18.80 2.70
N VAL A 75 -3.54 -18.81 1.48
CA VAL A 75 -4.89 -19.33 1.17
C VAL A 75 -5.00 -20.82 1.51
N ALA A 76 -4.00 -21.62 1.12
CA ALA A 76 -3.96 -23.05 1.41
C ALA A 76 -3.91 -23.31 2.93
N GLU A 77 -2.98 -22.65 3.63
CA GLU A 77 -2.80 -22.79 5.08
C GLU A 77 -4.02 -22.30 5.88
N SER A 78 -4.76 -21.31 5.36
CA SER A 78 -5.96 -20.77 5.98
C SER A 78 -7.26 -21.47 5.55
N ALA A 79 -7.19 -22.54 4.75
CA ALA A 79 -8.33 -23.23 4.16
C ALA A 79 -9.32 -22.28 3.44
N ARG A 80 -8.79 -21.22 2.80
CA ARG A 80 -9.58 -20.23 2.07
C ARG A 80 -9.83 -20.72 0.64
N PRO A 81 -10.94 -20.32 0.00
CA PRO A 81 -11.13 -20.57 -1.42
C PRO A 81 -10.09 -19.84 -2.29
N PHE A 82 -9.40 -20.55 -3.19
CA PHE A 82 -8.43 -19.97 -4.13
C PHE A 82 -9.01 -18.90 -5.06
N ARG A 83 -10.34 -18.88 -5.26
CA ARG A 83 -11.06 -17.83 -6.02
C ARG A 83 -10.83 -16.41 -5.47
N ILE A 84 -10.37 -16.27 -4.23
CA ILE A 84 -10.08 -14.96 -3.60
C ILE A 84 -8.79 -14.35 -4.18
N VAL A 85 -7.92 -15.16 -4.78
CA VAL A 85 -6.59 -14.77 -5.28
C VAL A 85 -6.53 -14.85 -6.82
N CYS A 86 -7.67 -15.03 -7.49
CA CYS A 86 -7.71 -14.91 -8.94
C CYS A 86 -7.42 -13.46 -9.33
N ASP A 87 -6.32 -13.25 -10.07
CA ASP A 87 -5.94 -12.03 -10.79
C ASP A 87 -7.08 -11.57 -11.72
#